data_AF-A0A4Y2V5A0-F1
#
_entry.id   AF-A0A4Y2V5A0-F1
#
_cell.length_a   1.000
_cell.length_b   1.000
_cell.length_c   1.000
_cell.angle_alpha   90.00
_cell.angle_beta   90.00
_cell.angle_gamma   90.00
#
_symmetry.space_group_name_H-M   'P 1'
#
loop_
_entity.id
_entity.type
_entity.pdbx_description
1 polymer ?
#
loop_
_entity_poly.entity_id
_entity_poly.type
_entity_poly.pdbx_seq_one_letter_code
_entity_poly.pdbx_strand_id
1 'polypeptide(L)'
;MPAVLLTESVVADLSAGEAWQEDTKLYQPYEVEQILLPDNAACLSVKAFLRMCDLSFQVEMRTNAESMSPSGNVPFIRCGKFVVADVEPIINFVQTKGKSLSNHLDSAEKADMKAYISLVNIVLHNAE
;
A
#
# COMPACT_ATOMS: atom_id res chain seq x y z
N MET A 1 27.40 -23.23 -2.56
CA MET A 1 26.23 -23.63 -1.74
C MET A 1 25.06 -22.72 -2.11
N PRO A 2 24.16 -23.14 -3.01
CA PRO A 2 23.03 -22.32 -3.46
C PRO A 2 21.75 -22.78 -2.76
N ALA A 3 21.41 -22.16 -1.62
CA ALA A 3 20.20 -22.51 -0.85
C ALA A 3 19.26 -21.30 -0.60
N VAL A 4 19.63 -20.10 -1.05
CA VAL A 4 18.91 -18.85 -0.75
C VAL A 4 17.87 -18.48 -1.81
N LEU A 5 18.01 -18.95 -3.05
CA LEU A 5 17.13 -18.52 -4.16
C LEU A 5 15.74 -19.17 -4.20
N LEU A 6 15.51 -20.29 -3.50
CA LEU A 6 14.22 -21.01 -3.54
C LEU A 6 13.16 -20.39 -2.62
N THR A 7 13.57 -19.67 -1.57
CA THR A 7 12.64 -19.08 -0.60
C THR A 7 11.99 -17.80 -1.12
N GLU A 8 12.64 -17.06 -2.01
CA GLU A 8 12.07 -15.86 -2.65
C GLU A 8 11.06 -16.23 -3.75
N SER A 9 11.23 -17.37 -4.42
CA SER A 9 10.29 -17.84 -5.44
C SER A 9 9.01 -18.43 -4.85
N VAL A 10 9.08 -19.09 -3.69
CA VAL A 10 7.91 -19.72 -3.07
C VAL A 10 6.96 -18.70 -2.41
N VAL A 11 7.47 -17.55 -1.94
CA VAL A 11 6.60 -16.47 -1.41
C VAL A 11 5.84 -15.73 -2.52
N ALA A 12 6.42 -15.66 -3.72
CA ALA A 12 5.79 -15.07 -4.90
C ALA A 12 4.70 -15.97 -5.50
N ASP A 13 4.83 -17.30 -5.38
CA ASP A 13 3.86 -18.25 -5.95
C ASP A 13 2.60 -18.41 -5.06
N LEU A 14 2.75 -18.33 -3.73
CA LEU A 14 1.64 -18.38 -2.77
C LEU A 14 0.71 -17.15 -2.82
N SER A 15 1.11 -16.08 -3.49
CA SER A 15 0.37 -14.81 -3.55
C SER A 15 -0.49 -14.65 -4.82
N ALA A 16 -0.36 -15.57 -5.78
CA ALA A 16 -0.96 -15.47 -7.12
C ALA A 16 -2.45 -15.87 -7.23
N GLY A 17 -3.11 -16.30 -6.14
CA GLY A 17 -4.43 -16.97 -6.25
C GLY A 17 -5.59 -16.41 -5.41
N GLU A 18 -5.35 -15.75 -4.29
CA GLU A 18 -6.47 -15.29 -3.44
C GLU A 18 -7.05 -13.98 -3.96
N ALA A 19 -8.27 -14.01 -4.50
CA ALA A 19 -9.05 -12.83 -4.87
C ALA A 19 -9.11 -11.83 -3.70
N TRP A 20 -9.22 -10.54 -4.01
CA TRP A 20 -9.35 -9.48 -3.00
C TRP A 20 -10.47 -9.81 -2.02
N GLN A 21 -10.14 -9.97 -0.75
CA GLN A 21 -11.13 -10.32 0.27
C GLN A 21 -11.94 -9.09 0.66
N GLU A 22 -13.26 -9.25 0.78
CA GLU A 22 -14.17 -8.15 1.16
C GLU A 22 -13.95 -7.65 2.60
N ASP A 23 -13.31 -8.46 3.45
CA ASP A 23 -12.92 -8.10 4.83
C ASP A 23 -11.56 -7.37 4.90
N THR A 24 -11.11 -6.75 3.80
CA THR A 24 -9.83 -6.03 3.82
C THR A 24 -9.95 -4.79 4.70
N LYS A 25 -9.08 -4.71 5.72
CA LYS A 25 -9.07 -3.62 6.70
C LYS A 25 -7.90 -2.69 6.48
N LEU A 26 -8.19 -1.42 6.29
CA LEU A 26 -7.22 -0.34 6.28
C LEU A 26 -7.12 0.22 7.69
N TYR A 27 -5.95 0.10 8.30
CA TYR A 27 -5.69 0.65 9.62
C TYR A 27 -5.04 2.02 9.50
N GLN A 28 -5.55 2.96 10.29
CA GLN A 28 -5.03 4.32 10.38
C GLN A 28 -5.13 4.84 11.82
N PRO A 29 -4.32 5.83 12.21
CA PRO A 29 -4.51 6.55 13.45
C PRO A 29 -5.76 7.46 13.39
N TYR A 30 -6.17 7.99 14.55
CA TYR A 30 -7.31 8.90 14.64
C TYR A 30 -7.00 10.26 13.99
N GLU A 31 -7.91 10.73 13.12
CA GLU A 31 -7.72 11.89 12.24
C GLU A 31 -7.63 13.25 12.96
N VAL A 32 -8.03 13.34 14.24
CA VAL A 32 -8.26 14.64 14.91
C VAL A 32 -7.12 15.06 15.86
N GLU A 33 -6.32 14.13 16.39
CA GLU A 33 -5.31 14.48 17.43
C GLU A 33 -3.94 13.78 17.29
N GLN A 34 -3.79 12.75 16.46
CA GLN A 34 -2.57 11.91 16.46
C GLN A 34 -1.93 11.67 15.09
N ILE A 35 -2.55 12.10 13.99
CA ILE A 35 -1.99 11.87 12.67
C ILE A 35 -1.10 13.05 12.27
N LEU A 36 0.15 12.76 11.91
CA LEU A 36 1.00 13.75 11.24
C LEU A 36 0.42 14.05 9.85
N LEU A 37 0.62 15.26 9.35
CA LEU A 37 0.22 15.64 7.99
C LEU A 37 0.74 14.66 6.91
N PRO A 38 2.00 14.20 6.94
CA PRO A 38 2.53 13.21 5.99
C PRO A 38 1.78 11.88 6.06
N ASP A 39 1.52 11.38 7.27
CA ASP A 39 0.79 10.14 7.50
C ASP A 39 -0.67 10.26 7.01
N ASN A 40 -1.29 11.42 7.20
CA ASN A 40 -2.64 11.67 6.69
C ASN A 40 -2.67 11.68 5.16
N ALA A 41 -1.70 12.33 4.52
CA ALA A 41 -1.57 12.34 3.07
C ALA A 41 -1.35 10.92 2.52
N ALA A 42 -0.51 10.11 3.18
CA ALA A 42 -0.29 8.72 2.82
C ALA A 42 -1.56 7.86 2.98
N CYS A 43 -2.25 7.98 4.11
CA CYS A 43 -3.53 7.30 4.36
C CYS A 43 -4.58 7.66 3.31
N LEU A 44 -4.71 8.94 2.98
CA LEU A 44 -5.67 9.43 2.00
C LEU A 44 -5.32 8.93 0.58
N SER A 45 -4.04 8.89 0.23
CA SER A 45 -3.56 8.37 -1.05
C SER A 45 -3.95 6.91 -1.24
N VAL A 46 -3.76 6.07 -0.21
CA VAL A 46 -4.16 4.66 -0.24
C VAL A 46 -5.69 4.51 -0.32
N LYS A 47 -6.47 5.28 0.46
CA LYS A 47 -7.94 5.27 0.35
C LYS A 47 -8.41 5.61 -1.06
N ALA A 48 -7.83 6.65 -1.66
CA ALA A 48 -8.19 7.10 -2.99
C ALA A 48 -7.85 6.03 -4.03
N PHE A 49 -6.65 5.44 -3.95
CA PHE A 49 -6.21 4.36 -4.82
C PHE A 49 -7.13 3.13 -4.74
N LEU A 50 -7.48 2.68 -3.54
CA LEU A 50 -8.38 1.53 -3.34
C LEU A 50 -9.79 1.80 -3.90
N ARG A 51 -10.32 3.02 -3.71
CA ARG A 51 -11.61 3.42 -4.30
C ARG A 51 -11.57 3.45 -5.83
N MET A 52 -10.51 3.99 -6.42
CA MET A 52 -10.33 4.01 -7.88
C MET A 52 -10.22 2.60 -8.48
N CYS A 53 -9.68 1.64 -7.71
CA CYS A 53 -9.61 0.23 -8.11
C CYS A 53 -10.94 -0.54 -7.93
N ASP A 54 -12.02 0.12 -7.48
CA ASP A 54 -13.31 -0.51 -7.13
C ASP A 54 -13.14 -1.67 -6.12
N LEU A 55 -12.28 -1.46 -5.12
CA LEU A 55 -12.01 -2.45 -4.07
C LEU A 55 -12.81 -2.11 -2.81
N SER A 56 -13.48 -3.12 -2.26
CA SER A 56 -14.13 -3.03 -0.95
C SER A 56 -13.07 -3.05 0.16
N PHE A 57 -13.08 -2.05 1.03
CA PHE A 57 -12.25 -2.00 2.22
C PHE A 57 -13.00 -1.35 3.39
N GLN A 58 -12.67 -1.77 4.61
CA GLN A 58 -13.16 -1.16 5.84
C GLN A 58 -12.05 -0.35 6.50
N VAL A 59 -12.35 0.87 6.92
CA VAL A 59 -11.39 1.71 7.64
C VAL A 59 -11.55 1.46 9.13
N GLU A 60 -10.51 0.94 9.77
CA GLU A 60 -10.43 0.78 11.24
C GLU A 60 -9.46 1.81 11.81
N MET A 61 -10.00 2.77 12.59
CA MET A 61 -9.18 3.76 13.28
C MET A 61 -8.71 3.18 14.62
N ARG A 62 -7.40 3.21 14.87
CA ARG A 62 -6.78 2.66 16.09
C ARG A 62 -5.67 3.59 16.59
N THR A 63 -5.66 3.85 17.90
CA THR A 63 -4.62 4.66 18.58
C THR A 63 -3.24 4.02 18.48
N ASN A 64 -3.16 2.70 18.41
CA ASN A 64 -1.92 1.93 18.35
C ASN A 64 -1.60 1.41 16.94
N ALA A 65 -2.09 2.09 15.90
CA ALA A 65 -1.88 1.69 14.51
C ALA A 65 -0.38 1.58 14.16
N GLU A 66 0.45 2.54 14.60
CA GLU A 66 1.91 2.52 14.38
C GLU A 66 2.56 1.26 14.96
N SER A 67 2.20 0.88 16.19
CA SER A 67 2.73 -0.34 16.84
C SER A 67 2.20 -1.65 16.24
N MET A 68 1.07 -1.62 15.54
CA MET A 68 0.52 -2.79 14.82
C MET A 68 1.16 -2.97 13.45
N SER A 69 1.76 -1.93 12.89
CA SER A 69 2.39 -1.98 11.58
C SER A 69 3.70 -2.77 11.65
N PRO A 70 3.94 -3.71 10.70
CA PRO A 70 5.22 -4.42 10.62
C PRO A 70 6.41 -3.47 10.38
N SER A 71 6.18 -2.32 9.74
CA SER A 71 7.20 -1.29 9.47
C SER A 71 7.27 -0.21 10.55
N GLY A 72 6.29 -0.14 11.46
CA GLY A 72 6.10 1.00 12.37
C GLY A 72 5.40 2.21 11.73
N ASN A 73 5.27 2.23 10.40
CA ASN A 73 4.64 3.32 9.66
C ASN A 73 3.16 3.03 9.38
N VAL A 74 2.36 4.08 9.28
CA VAL A 74 0.98 4.04 8.80
C VAL A 74 0.92 4.72 7.42
N PRO A 75 -0.03 4.38 6.53
CA PRO A 75 -1.06 3.36 6.63
C PRO A 75 -0.55 1.93 6.43
N PHE A 76 -1.30 0.96 6.95
CA PHE A 76 -1.13 -0.45 6.58
C PHE A 76 -2.48 -1.14 6.34
N ILE A 77 -2.45 -2.15 5.48
CA ILE A 77 -3.62 -2.92 5.10
C ILE A 77 -3.49 -4.35 5.60
N ARG A 78 -4.59 -4.91 6.08
CA ARG A 78 -4.70 -6.32 6.44
C ARG A 78 -5.73 -6.98 5.53
N CYS A 79 -5.25 -7.86 4.67
CA CYS A 79 -6.06 -8.68 3.78
C CYS A 79 -5.91 -10.14 4.20
N GLY A 80 -6.82 -10.63 5.05
CA GLY A 80 -6.77 -11.98 5.61
C GLY A 80 -5.49 -12.24 6.42
N LYS A 81 -4.61 -13.10 5.87
CA LYS A 81 -3.31 -13.45 6.46
C LYS A 81 -2.18 -12.49 6.09
N PHE A 82 -2.39 -11.61 5.11
CA PHE A 82 -1.39 -10.69 4.63
C PHE A 82 -1.52 -9.34 5.34
N VAL A 83 -0.41 -8.84 5.86
CA VAL A 83 -0.29 -7.48 6.40
C VAL A 83 0.77 -6.77 5.57
N VAL A 84 0.38 -5.66 4.95
CA VAL A 84 1.26 -4.88 4.06
C VAL A 84 1.21 -3.43 4.54
N ALA A 85 2.37 -2.89 4.89
CA ALA A 85 2.52 -1.50 5.30
C ALA A 85 3.08 -0.65 4.15
N ASP A 86 2.93 0.67 4.29
CA ASP A 86 3.44 1.68 3.35
C ASP A 86 2.70 1.73 2.00
N VAL A 87 2.75 2.89 1.34
CA VAL A 87 1.95 3.14 0.12
C VAL A 87 2.41 2.28 -1.06
N GLU A 88 3.72 2.23 -1.34
CA GLU A 88 4.26 1.47 -2.48
C GLU A 88 4.02 -0.04 -2.37
N PRO A 89 4.28 -0.70 -1.22
CA PRO A 89 3.99 -2.13 -1.08
C PRO A 89 2.51 -2.45 -1.20
N ILE A 90 1.60 -1.59 -0.72
CA ILE A 90 0.16 -1.76 -0.89
C ILE A 90 -0.22 -1.73 -2.38
N ILE A 91 0.32 -0.78 -3.15
CA ILE A 91 0.07 -0.69 -4.60
C ILE A 91 0.57 -1.96 -5.30
N ASN A 92 1.80 -2.39 -5.01
CA ASN A 92 2.37 -3.61 -5.58
C ASN A 92 1.54 -4.85 -5.21
N PHE A 93 1.06 -4.95 -3.97
CA PHE A 93 0.20 -6.03 -3.52
C PHE A 93 -1.10 -6.08 -4.33
N VAL A 94 -1.76 -4.94 -4.54
CA VAL A 94 -2.98 -4.83 -5.35
C VAL A 94 -2.72 -5.21 -6.81
N GLN A 95 -1.55 -4.84 -7.36
CA GLN A 95 -1.12 -5.23 -8.71
C GLN A 95 -0.89 -6.74 -8.84
N THR A 96 -0.27 -7.39 -7.85
CA THR A 96 -0.12 -8.86 -7.80
C THR A 96 -1.48 -9.56 -7.78
N LYS A 97 -2.51 -8.93 -7.20
CA LYS A 97 -3.90 -9.42 -7.21
C LYS A 97 -4.64 -9.18 -8.54
N GLY A 98 -3.97 -8.65 -9.56
CA GLY A 98 -4.51 -8.45 -10.90
C GLY A 98 -5.32 -7.16 -11.08
N LYS A 99 -5.31 -6.26 -10.09
CA LYS A 99 -5.96 -4.95 -10.16
C LYS A 99 -4.90 -3.88 -10.32
N SER A 100 -4.92 -3.16 -11.42
CA SER A 100 -3.92 -2.13 -11.72
C SER A 100 -4.58 -0.99 -12.48
N LEU A 101 -4.41 0.23 -11.97
CA LEU A 101 -4.82 1.44 -12.65
C LEU A 101 -3.90 1.77 -13.83
N SER A 102 -2.70 1.18 -13.87
CA SER A 102 -1.65 1.58 -14.82
C SER A 102 -1.53 0.65 -16.04
N ASN A 103 -2.45 -0.30 -16.23
CA ASN A 103 -2.34 -1.28 -17.31
C ASN A 103 -2.49 -0.69 -18.72
N HIS A 104 -3.15 0.46 -18.84
CA HIS A 104 -3.36 1.15 -20.12
C HIS A 104 -2.20 2.08 -20.53
N LEU A 105 -1.25 2.32 -19.63
CA LEU A 105 -0.12 3.23 -19.89
C LEU A 105 1.06 2.49 -20.52
N ASP A 106 1.73 3.18 -21.46
CA ASP A 106 2.97 2.73 -22.06
C ASP A 106 4.15 2.80 -21.06
N SER A 107 5.28 2.18 -21.40
CA SER A 107 6.48 2.19 -20.57
C SER A 107 7.03 3.60 -20.33
N ALA A 108 6.93 4.50 -21.31
CA ALA A 108 7.34 5.89 -21.13
C ALA A 108 6.45 6.59 -20.08
N GLU A 109 5.13 6.49 -20.24
CA GLU A 109 4.17 7.15 -19.35
C GLU A 109 4.23 6.60 -17.91
N LYS A 110 4.54 5.30 -17.74
CA LYS A 110 4.81 4.72 -16.41
C LYS A 110 6.07 5.30 -15.77
N ALA A 111 7.11 5.58 -16.56
CA ALA A 111 8.33 6.21 -16.06
C ALA A 111 8.06 7.66 -15.64
N ASP A 112 7.31 8.42 -16.44
CA ASP A 112 6.86 9.77 -16.09
C ASP A 112 6.04 9.78 -14.80
N MET A 113 5.07 8.86 -14.68
CA MET A 113 4.26 8.73 -13.45
C MET A 113 5.14 8.49 -12.22
N LYS A 114 6.11 7.57 -12.30
CA LYS A 114 7.05 7.31 -11.20
C LYS A 114 7.91 8.54 -10.89
N ALA A 115 8.33 9.30 -11.90
CA ALA A 115 9.08 10.53 -11.69
C ALA A 115 8.25 11.59 -10.96
N TYR A 116 6.98 11.78 -11.33
CA TYR A 116 6.09 12.70 -10.64
C TYR A 116 5.81 12.29 -9.19
N ILE A 117 5.54 11.01 -8.93
CA ILE A 117 5.34 10.49 -7.57
C ILE A 117 6.60 10.72 -6.72
N SER A 118 7.77 10.44 -7.28
CA SER A 118 9.06 10.67 -6.61
C SER A 118 9.29 12.15 -6.30
N LEU A 119 8.98 13.05 -7.24
CA LEU A 119 9.08 14.50 -7.01
C LEU A 119 8.20 14.95 -5.83
N VAL A 120 6.96 14.48 -5.76
CA VAL A 120 6.04 14.79 -4.65
C VAL A 120 6.59 14.28 -3.33
N ASN A 121 7.05 13.02 -3.30
CA ASN A 121 7.57 12.39 -2.08
C ASN A 121 8.89 12.99 -1.60
N ILE A 122 9.75 13.50 -2.50
CA ILE A 122 11.05 14.05 -2.11
C ILE A 122 10.95 15.54 -1.80
N VAL A 123 10.17 16.30 -2.57
CA VAL A 123 10.16 17.77 -2.48
C VAL A 123 9.01 18.27 -1.64
N LEU A 124 7.79 17.75 -1.84
CA LEU A 124 6.59 18.28 -1.20
C LEU A 124 6.33 17.64 0.16
N HIS A 125 6.69 16.37 0.33
CA HIS A 125 6.58 15.69 1.62
C HIS A 125 7.54 16.25 2.67
N ASN A 126 8.77 16.62 2.27
CA ASN A 126 9.78 17.18 3.19
C ASN A 126 9.66 18.71 3.39
N ALA A 127 8.61 19.34 2.85
CA ALA A 127 8.40 20.79 2.92
C ALA A 127 7.51 21.24 4.09
N GLU A 128 7.16 20.32 5.00
CA GLU A 128 6.42 20.61 6.25
C GLU A 128 7.29 21.23 7.34
#